data_AF-A0A2E7P7N1-F1
#
_entry.id   AF-A0A2E7P7N1-F1
#
_cell.length_a   1.000
_cell.length_b   1.000
_cell.length_c   1.000
_cell.angle_alpha   90.00
_cell.angle_beta   90.00
_cell.angle_gamma   90.00
#
_symmetry.space_group_name_H-M   'P 1'
#
loop_
_entity.id
_entity.type
_entity.pdbx_description
1 polymer ?
#
loop_
_entity_poly.entity_id
_entity_poly.type
_entity_poly.pdbx_seq_one_letter_code
_entity_poly.pdbx_strand_id
1 'polypeptide(L)' 'MRAKVQLAKIEQHPSCEILQFNAVAASKYPDDGSDEDNTFAKFSPSATFSITVANPALIGSFKVGEKYYVDFSPAD' A
#
# COMPACT_ATOMS: atom_id res chain seq x y z
N MET A 1 13.33 0.29 4.44
CA MET A 1 12.70 -0.52 3.37
C MET A 1 11.49 0.23 2.87
N ARG A 2 11.18 0.20 1.56
CA ARG A 2 9.99 0.84 0.97
C ARG A 2 9.19 -0.16 0.15
N ALA A 3 7.88 -0.19 0.34
CA ALA A 3 6.95 -1.01 -0.44
C ALA A 3 5.92 -0.12 -1.14
N LYS A 4 5.64 -0.40 -2.43
CA LYS A 4 4.53 0.21 -3.14
C LYS A 4 3.28 -0.64 -2.92
N VAL A 5 2.18 0.01 -2.57
CA VAL A 5 0.91 -0.63 -2.21
C VAL A 5 -0.22 0.03 -2.97
N GLN A 6 -1.26 -0.72 -3.29
CA GLN A 6 -2.46 -0.22 -3.94
C GLN A 6 -3.66 -0.39 -3.02
N LEU A 7 -4.47 0.66 -2.90
CA LEU A 7 -5.72 0.62 -2.15
C LEU A 7 -6.72 -0.28 -2.90
N ALA A 8 -7.02 -1.43 -2.31
CA ALA A 8 -7.87 -2.45 -2.91
C ALA A 8 -9.35 -2.29 -2.52
N LYS A 9 -9.61 -1.84 -1.28
CA LYS A 9 -10.96 -1.69 -0.76
C LYS A 9 -11.04 -0.57 0.28
N ILE A 10 -12.18 0.12 0.31
CA ILE A 10 -12.56 1.06 1.36
C ILE A 10 -13.85 0.54 1.99
N GLU A 11 -13.86 0.31 3.30
CA GLU A 11 -15.06 -0.01 4.08
C GLU A 11 -15.49 1.24 4.86
N GLN A 12 -16.65 1.78 4.52
CA GLN A 12 -17.20 2.98 5.14
C GLN A 12 -17.93 2.63 6.44
N HIS A 13 -17.66 3.37 7.51
CA HIS A 13 -18.39 3.31 8.78
C HIS A 13 -18.85 4.72 9.20
N PRO A 14 -19.78 4.85 10.17
CA PRO A 14 -20.34 6.17 10.53
C PRO A 14 -19.31 7.22 11.00
N SER A 15 -18.19 6.79 11.59
CA SER A 15 -17.18 7.69 12.18
C SER A 15 -15.76 7.44 11.67
N CYS A 16 -15.57 6.48 10.76
CA CYS A 16 -14.26 6.10 10.23
C CYS A 16 -14.41 5.36 8.91
N GLU A 17 -13.29 5.13 8.24
CA GLU A 17 -13.22 4.20 7.11
C GLU A 17 -12.04 3.25 7.28
N ILE A 18 -12.19 2.01 6.82
CA ILE A 18 -11.13 1.00 6.83
C ILE A 18 -10.58 0.88 5.42
N LEU A 19 -9.30 1.18 5.26
CA LEU A 19 -8.58 1.09 4.00
C LEU A 19 -7.82 -0.23 3.97
N GLN A 20 -8.06 -1.07 2.97
CA GLN A 20 -7.34 -2.32 2.75
C GLN A 20 -6.47 -2.22 1.51
N PHE A 21 -5.19 -2.54 1.67
CA PHE A 21 -4.21 -2.41 0.62
C PHE A 21 -3.49 -3.72 0.34
N ASN A 22 -3.04 -3.88 -0.89
CA ASN A 22 -2.22 -4.99 -1.33
C ASN A 22 -0.88 -4.47 -1.87
N ALA A 23 0.19 -5.24 -1.67
CA ALA A 23 1.46 -4.97 -2.34
C ALA A 23 1.28 -4.94 -3.86
N VAL A 24 1.94 -3.98 -4.51
CA VAL A 24 2.08 -3.97 -5.96
C VAL A 24 3.33 -4.78 -6.31
N ALA A 25 3.15 -5.79 -7.17
CA ALA A 25 4.21 -6.62 -7.70
C ALA A 25 4.12 -6.64 -9.23
N ALA A 26 5.26 -6.59 -9.91
CA ALA A 26 5.31 -6.72 -11.35
C ALA A 26 5.23 -8.20 -11.76
N SER A 27 4.55 -8.49 -12.87
CA SER A 27 4.48 -9.84 -13.44
C SER A 27 5.84 -10.33 -13.96
N LYS A 28 6.73 -9.40 -14.33
CA LYS A 28 8.11 -9.64 -14.75
C LYS A 28 8.95 -8.43 -14.37
N TYR A 29 10.06 -8.67 -13.69
CA TYR A 29 11.04 -7.63 -13.36
C TYR A 29 12.12 -7.58 -14.45
N PRO A 30 12.62 -6.39 -14.83
CA PRO A 30 13.74 -6.27 -15.75
C PRO A 30 15.04 -6.74 -15.07
N ASP A 31 15.93 -7.32 -15.89
CA ASP A 31 17.19 -7.93 -15.44
C ASP A 31 18.20 -6.89 -14.92
N ASP A 32 18.06 -5.64 -15.34
CA ASP A 32 18.90 -4.49 -14.97
C ASP A 32 18.58 -3.90 -13.59
N GLY A 33 17.53 -4.39 -12.93
CA GLY A 33 17.16 -3.93 -11.61
C GLY A 33 16.37 -2.62 -11.58
N SER A 34 16.08 -1.98 -12.72
CA SER A 34 15.61 -0.59 -12.79
C SER A 34 14.14 -0.37 -12.38
N ASP A 35 13.40 -1.43 -12.07
CA ASP A 35 12.00 -1.33 -11.69
C ASP A 35 11.88 -0.77 -10.28
N GLU A 36 11.09 0.30 -10.12
CA GLU A 36 10.80 0.88 -8.81
C GLU A 36 10.12 -0.13 -7.86
N ASP A 37 9.38 -1.09 -8.43
CA ASP A 37 8.68 -2.13 -7.68
C ASP A 37 9.62 -3.28 -7.24
N ASN A 38 10.88 -3.27 -7.71
CA ASN A 38 11.85 -4.36 -7.55
C ASN A 38 12.43 -4.48 -6.13
N THR A 39 12.38 -3.41 -5.32
CA THR A 39 13.06 -3.38 -4.01
C THR A 39 12.43 -4.32 -2.98
N PHE A 40 11.14 -4.59 -3.09
CA PHE A 40 10.41 -5.50 -2.19
C PHE A 40 9.67 -6.61 -2.94
N ALA A 41 9.01 -6.29 -4.06
CA ALA A 41 8.06 -7.20 -4.67
C ALA A 41 8.69 -8.40 -5.40
N LYS A 42 10.00 -8.35 -5.71
CA LYS A 42 10.72 -9.48 -6.32
C LYS A 42 10.82 -10.70 -5.41
N PHE A 43 11.08 -10.50 -4.11
CA PHE A 43 11.27 -11.58 -3.13
C PHE A 43 10.13 -11.68 -2.10
N SER A 44 9.28 -10.66 -2.03
CA SER A 44 8.10 -10.58 -1.16
C SER A 44 6.87 -10.15 -1.99
N PRO A 45 6.35 -11.02 -2.87
CA PRO A 45 5.33 -10.65 -3.86
C PRO A 45 3.94 -10.40 -3.24
N SER A 46 3.76 -10.70 -1.95
CA SER A 46 2.49 -10.52 -1.25
C SER A 46 2.69 -9.75 0.05
N ALA A 47 1.88 -8.71 0.23
CA ALA A 47 1.62 -8.10 1.53
C ALA A 47 0.19 -7.57 1.54
N THR A 48 -0.43 -7.60 2.72
CA THR A 48 -1.73 -7.00 2.97
C THR A 48 -1.61 -6.15 4.22
N PHE A 49 -2.12 -4.92 4.17
CA PHE A 49 -2.25 -4.09 5.36
C PHE A 49 -3.60 -3.39 5.38
N SER A 50 -4.07 -3.11 6.60
CA SER A 50 -5.34 -2.44 6.84
C SER A 50 -5.11 -1.25 7.77
N ILE A 51 -5.70 -0.10 7.45
CA ILE A 51 -5.70 1.09 8.31
C ILE A 51 -7.13 1.51 8.59
N THR A 52 -7.45 1.73 9.86
CA THR A 52 -8.67 2.42 10.27
C THR A 52 -8.40 3.91 10.33
N VAL A 53 -8.94 4.67 9.37
CA VAL A 53 -8.84 6.13 9.33
C VAL A 53 -9.99 6.73 10.13
N ALA A 54 -9.68 7.22 11.31
CA ALA A 54 -10.63 7.93 12.19
C ALA A 54 -10.41 9.45 12.19
N ASN A 55 -9.45 9.98 11.41
CA ASN A 55 -9.23 11.41 11.29
C ASN A 55 -10.30 12.03 10.38
N PRO A 56 -11.20 12.90 10.88
CA PRO A 56 -12.30 13.45 10.09
C PRO A 56 -11.87 14.23 8.84
N ALA A 57 -10.67 14.83 8.86
CA ALA A 57 -10.13 15.57 7.71
C ALA A 57 -9.69 14.66 6.55
N LEU A 58 -9.50 13.37 6.80
CA LEU A 58 -9.02 12.40 5.81
C LEU A 58 -10.12 11.45 5.32
N ILE A 59 -11.27 11.40 6.00
CA ILE A 59 -12.38 10.54 5.61
C ILE A 59 -12.87 10.93 4.21
N GLY A 60 -12.99 9.95 3.31
CA GLY A 60 -13.43 10.15 1.93
C GLY A 60 -12.39 10.80 1.01
N SER A 61 -11.16 11.01 1.49
CA SER A 61 -10.06 11.56 0.66
C SER A 61 -9.37 10.50 -0.20
N PHE A 62 -9.46 9.22 0.18
CA PHE A 62 -8.81 8.09 -0.49
C PHE A 62 -9.70 7.48 -1.57
N LYS A 63 -9.08 6.92 -2.62
CA LYS A 63 -9.80 6.24 -3.71
C LYS A 63 -9.22 4.87 -4.01
N VAL A 64 -10.10 3.88 -4.20
CA VAL A 64 -9.71 2.54 -4.65
C VAL A 64 -8.92 2.65 -5.95
N GLY A 65 -7.82 1.90 -6.02
CA GLY A 65 -6.89 1.90 -7.14
C GLY A 65 -5.70 2.86 -6.97
N GLU A 66 -5.77 3.82 -6.05
CA GLU A 66 -4.64 4.70 -5.75
C GLU A 66 -3.46 3.92 -5.18
N LYS A 67 -2.26 4.33 -5.59
CA LYS A 67 -1.01 3.71 -5.18
C LYS A 67 -0.28 4.61 -4.20
N TYR A 68 0.28 4.02 -3.16
CA TYR A 68 1.02 4.71 -2.12
C TYR A 68 2.33 3.99 -1.84
N TYR A 69 3.22 4.66 -1.11
CA TYR A 69 4.41 4.04 -0.56
C TYR A 69 4.25 3.86 0.95
N VAL A 70 4.73 2.72 1.44
CA VAL A 70 4.95 2.45 2.86
C VAL A 70 6.44 2.38 3.10
N ASP A 71 6.93 3.20 4.01
CA ASP A 71 8.33 3.23 4.43
C ASP A 71 8.47 2.56 5.80
N PHE A 72 9.24 1.48 5.85
CA PHE A 72 9.64 0.78 7.06
C PHE A 72 11.03 1.27 7.47
N SER A 73 11.09 1.99 8.58
CA SER A 73 12.32 2.30 9.31
C SER A 73 12.38 1.44 10.58
N PRO A 74 13.55 0.95 10.99
CA PRO A 74 13.72 0.35 12.31
C PRO A 74 13.19 1.30 13.39
N ALA A 75 12.51 0.73 14.38
CA ALA A 75 12.09 1.43 15.59
C ALA A 75 13.08 1.11 16.72
N ASP A 76 13.21 2.04 17.67
CA ASP A 76 14.03 1.91 18.88
C ASP A 76 13.31 1.19 20.02
#